data_AF-A0A0F9LXF3-F1
#
_entry.id   AF-A0A0F9LXF3-F1
#
_cell.length_a   1.000
_cell.length_b   1.000
_cell.length_c   1.000
_cell.angle_alpha   90.00
_cell.angle_beta   90.00
_cell.angle_gamma   90.00
#
_symmetry.space_group_name_H-M   'P 1'
#
loop_
_entity.id
_entity.type
_entity.pdbx_description
1 polymer ?
#
loop_
_entity_poly.entity_id
_entity_poly.type
_entity_poly.pdbx_seq_one_letter_code
_entity_poly.pdbx_strand_id
1 'polypeptide(L)'
;TQAFITKHWDDLTEIQRNRVCDYQKLTQPFITKHWNGLTDWQRNCVCECQKLTKTFITQHWKELTEDQRNIVHQFQKLSTSFKEHLINGNVFKKVFIPVKTMRYLDMDFEEF
;
A
#
# COMPACT_ATOMS: atom_id res chain seq x y z
N THR A 1 26.67 -6.28 -4.28
CA THR A 1 26.02 -6.16 -5.60
C THR A 1 24.61 -6.76 -5.53
N GLN A 2 23.69 -6.41 -6.44
CA GLN A 2 22.34 -6.99 -6.48
C GLN A 2 22.36 -8.52 -6.56
N ALA A 3 23.29 -9.09 -7.34
CA ALA A 3 23.44 -10.54 -7.49
C ALA A 3 23.80 -11.23 -6.15
N PHE A 4 24.71 -10.63 -5.37
CA PHE A 4 25.08 -11.15 -4.04
C PHE A 4 23.89 -11.13 -3.09
N ILE A 5 23.18 -10.00 -2.99
CA ILE A 5 22.00 -9.85 -2.11
C ILE A 5 20.93 -10.88 -2.49
N THR A 6 20.67 -11.07 -3.78
CA THR A 6 19.65 -12.00 -4.26
C THR A 6 20.01 -13.46 -3.93
N LYS A 7 21.29 -13.83 -4.06
CA LYS A 7 21.77 -15.18 -3.76
C LYS A 7 21.70 -15.51 -2.26
N HIS A 8 21.94 -14.53 -1.40
CA HIS A 8 22.10 -14.72 0.03
C HIS A 8 20.95 -14.15 0.87
N TRP A 9 19.84 -13.72 0.24
CA TRP A 9 18.76 -13.01 0.93
C TRP A 9 18.21 -13.78 2.13
N ASP A 10 18.00 -15.08 1.96
CA ASP A 10 17.43 -15.94 3.01
C ASP A 10 18.46 -16.30 4.10
N ASP A 11 19.76 -16.09 3.84
CA ASP A 11 20.84 -16.25 4.82
C ASP A 11 21.01 -15.00 5.71
N LEU A 12 20.43 -13.85 5.31
CA LEU A 12 20.59 -12.59 6.02
C LEU A 12 19.75 -12.56 7.30
N THR A 13 20.35 -12.03 8.37
CA THR A 13 19.60 -11.67 9.58
C THR A 13 18.61 -10.54 9.27
N GLU A 14 17.60 -10.39 10.12
CA GLU A 14 16.64 -9.29 9.98
C GLU A 14 17.31 -7.91 9.95
N ILE A 15 18.30 -7.67 10.83
CA ILE A 15 19.06 -6.42 10.87
C ILE A 15 19.83 -6.19 9.56
N GLN A 16 20.37 -7.25 8.95
CA GLN A 16 21.02 -7.14 7.65
C GLN A 16 20.01 -6.83 6.54
N ARG A 17 18.86 -7.50 6.52
CA ARG A 17 17.77 -7.20 5.56
C ARG A 17 17.24 -5.78 5.71
N ASN A 18 17.19 -5.28 6.94
CA ASN A 18 16.83 -3.91 7.25
C ASN A 18 17.79 -2.92 6.58
N ARG A 19 19.10 -3.10 6.81
CA ARG A 19 20.15 -2.27 6.17
C ARG A 19 20.15 -2.38 4.65
N VAL A 20 19.79 -3.54 4.11
CA VAL A 20 19.68 -3.74 2.66
C VAL A 20 18.51 -2.91 2.09
N CYS A 21 17.35 -2.93 2.73
CA CYS A 21 16.18 -2.17 2.30
C CYS A 21 16.41 -0.65 2.34
N ASP A 22 17.18 -0.19 3.34
CA ASP A 22 17.47 1.23 3.55
C ASP A 22 18.59 1.75 2.62
N TYR A 23 19.75 1.07 2.59
CA TYR A 23 20.96 1.63 1.99
C TYR A 23 21.33 1.10 0.61
N GLN A 24 20.81 -0.06 0.20
CA GLN A 24 21.19 -0.64 -1.09
C GLN A 24 20.26 -0.16 -2.21
N LYS A 25 20.77 -0.09 -3.43
CA LYS A 25 19.94 0.14 -4.62
C LYS A 25 19.32 -1.18 -5.06
N LEU A 26 18.07 -1.40 -4.69
CA LEU A 26 17.33 -2.61 -5.02
C LEU A 26 16.63 -2.46 -6.36
N THR A 27 16.70 -3.51 -7.18
CA THR A 27 15.94 -3.56 -8.44
C THR A 27 14.46 -3.82 -8.19
N GLN A 28 13.59 -3.28 -9.05
CA GLN A 28 12.14 -3.53 -8.96
C GLN A 28 11.77 -5.03 -8.94
N PRO A 29 12.35 -5.91 -9.79
CA PRO A 29 12.06 -7.34 -9.73
C PRO A 29 12.40 -7.98 -8.38
N PHE A 30 13.47 -7.54 -7.74
CA PHE A 30 13.83 -8.00 -6.40
C PHE A 30 12.79 -7.57 -5.37
N ILE A 31 12.42 -6.29 -5.36
CA ILE A 31 11.41 -5.76 -4.45
C ILE A 31 10.09 -6.52 -4.61
N THR A 32 9.61 -6.70 -5.83
CA THR A 32 8.37 -7.42 -6.13
C THR A 32 8.43 -8.88 -5.65
N LYS A 33 9.54 -9.57 -5.87
CA LYS A 33 9.70 -10.97 -5.43
C LYS A 33 9.63 -11.12 -3.91
N HIS A 34 10.21 -10.19 -3.16
CA HIS A 34 10.38 -10.32 -1.71
C HIS A 34 9.35 -9.53 -0.89
N TRP A 35 8.53 -8.67 -1.51
CA TRP A 35 7.58 -7.75 -0.85
C TRP A 35 6.72 -8.40 0.24
N ASN A 36 6.14 -9.55 -0.06
CA ASN A 36 5.23 -10.24 0.85
C ASN A 36 5.93 -10.80 2.10
N GLY A 37 7.25 -11.01 2.05
CA GLY A 37 8.05 -11.48 3.17
C GLY A 37 8.74 -10.36 3.96
N LEU A 38 8.58 -9.09 3.56
CA LEU A 38 9.15 -7.96 4.27
C LEU A 38 8.33 -7.61 5.51
N THR A 39 9.03 -7.25 6.59
CA THR A 39 8.42 -6.66 7.78
C THR A 39 7.91 -5.24 7.48
N ASP A 40 7.03 -4.70 8.32
CA ASP A 40 6.52 -3.33 8.15
C ASP A 40 7.63 -2.28 8.13
N TRP A 41 8.65 -2.45 8.99
CA TRP A 41 9.82 -1.58 9.00
C TRP A 41 10.58 -1.64 7.66
N GLN A 42 10.80 -2.85 7.12
CA GLN A 42 11.47 -3.02 5.83
C GLN A 42 10.65 -2.41 4.68
N ARG A 43 9.33 -2.53 4.73
CA ARG A 43 8.43 -1.89 3.77
C ARG A 43 8.51 -0.37 3.83
N ASN A 44 8.58 0.21 5.03
CA ASN A 44 8.80 1.65 5.21
C ASN A 44 10.10 2.10 4.52
N CYS A 45 11.21 1.42 4.80
CA CYS A 45 12.50 1.70 4.15
C CYS A 45 12.43 1.54 2.63
N VAL A 46 11.72 0.52 2.12
CA VAL A 46 11.52 0.35 0.68
C VAL A 46 10.72 1.51 0.08
N CYS A 47 9.64 1.94 0.72
CA CYS A 47 8.80 3.05 0.29
C CYS A 47 9.54 4.40 0.31
N GLU A 48 10.45 4.59 1.26
CA GLU A 48 11.23 5.81 1.43
C GLU A 48 12.45 5.86 0.50
N CYS A 49 13.27 4.80 0.51
CA CYS A 49 14.62 4.84 -0.04
C CYS A 49 14.72 4.27 -1.47
N GLN A 50 13.78 3.44 -1.90
CA GLN A 50 13.84 2.78 -3.21
C GLN A 50 13.04 3.53 -4.27
N LYS A 51 13.44 3.37 -5.54
CA LYS A 51 12.67 3.88 -6.68
C LYS A 51 11.59 2.87 -7.05
N LEU A 52 10.35 3.15 -6.68
CA LEU A 52 9.22 2.29 -6.98
C LEU A 52 8.58 2.66 -8.32
N THR A 53 8.21 1.64 -9.09
CA THR A 53 7.46 1.84 -10.34
C THR A 53 6.01 2.17 -10.04
N LYS A 54 5.36 2.94 -10.94
CA LYS A 54 3.93 3.25 -10.82
C LYS A 54 3.08 1.98 -10.73
N THR A 55 3.39 0.97 -11.55
CA THR A 55 2.70 -0.32 -11.54
C THR A 55 2.78 -1.01 -10.18
N PHE A 56 3.96 -1.04 -9.57
CA PHE A 56 4.14 -1.60 -8.23
C PHE A 56 3.30 -0.86 -7.19
N ILE A 57 3.37 0.48 -7.18
CA ILE A 57 2.61 1.31 -6.24
C ILE A 57 1.11 1.05 -6.40
N THR A 58 0.58 1.08 -7.63
CA THR A 58 -0.85 0.82 -7.89
C THR A 58 -1.29 -0.57 -7.43
N GLN A 59 -0.47 -1.60 -7.69
CA GLN A 59 -0.79 -2.97 -7.31
C GLN A 59 -0.87 -3.16 -5.79
N HIS A 60 0.07 -2.58 -5.03
CA HIS A 60 0.19 -2.79 -3.59
C HIS A 60 -0.47 -1.69 -2.75
N TRP A 61 -1.04 -0.65 -3.35
CA TRP A 61 -1.54 0.52 -2.64
C TRP A 61 -2.54 0.22 -1.51
N LYS A 62 -3.41 -0.78 -1.72
CA LYS A 62 -4.42 -1.20 -0.74
C LYS A 62 -3.82 -1.98 0.43
N GLU A 63 -2.67 -2.61 0.21
CA GLU A 63 -1.94 -3.38 1.23
C GLU A 63 -1.07 -2.48 2.11
N LEU A 64 -0.69 -1.30 1.61
CA LEU A 64 0.08 -0.32 2.36
C LEU A 64 -0.72 0.22 3.55
N THR A 65 -0.05 0.37 4.68
CA THR A 65 -0.57 1.13 5.83
C THR A 65 -0.73 2.60 5.48
N GLU A 66 -1.46 3.35 6.31
CA GLU A 66 -1.58 4.80 6.13
C GLU A 66 -0.22 5.50 6.19
N ASP A 67 0.64 5.12 7.13
CA ASP A 67 2.01 5.64 7.24
C ASP A 67 2.84 5.34 5.99
N GLN A 68 2.77 4.11 5.46
CA GLN A 68 3.47 3.73 4.24
C GLN A 68 2.99 4.54 3.03
N ARG A 69 1.69 4.82 2.92
CA ARG A 69 1.14 5.69 1.88
C ARG A 69 1.64 7.13 2.01
N ASN A 70 1.74 7.65 3.24
CA ASN A 70 2.29 8.98 3.51
C ASN A 70 3.77 9.05 3.10
N ILE A 71 4.57 8.04 3.45
CA ILE A 71 5.97 7.91 3.02
C ILE A 71 6.04 7.90 1.49
N VAL A 72 5.24 7.07 0.81
CA VAL A 72 5.22 7.04 -0.66
C VAL A 72 4.88 8.41 -1.24
N HIS A 73 3.90 9.13 -0.68
CA HIS A 73 3.53 10.47 -1.15
C HIS A 73 4.64 11.52 -1.00
N GLN A 74 5.46 11.39 0.05
CA GLN A 74 6.54 12.31 0.39
C GLN A 74 7.82 12.03 -0.42
N PHE A 75 8.20 10.76 -0.53
CA PHE A 75 9.51 10.37 -1.07
C PHE A 75 9.48 9.91 -2.52
N GLN A 76 8.34 9.38 -3.01
CA GLN A 76 8.23 9.03 -4.42
C GLN A 76 7.85 10.27 -5.26
N LYS A 77 8.52 10.43 -6.41
CA LYS A 77 8.23 11.50 -7.39
C LYS A 77 6.94 11.19 -8.17
N LEU A 78 5.80 11.40 -7.54
CA LEU A 78 4.47 11.16 -8.11
C LEU A 78 3.84 12.46 -8.60
N SER A 79 3.22 12.44 -9.79
CA SER A 79 2.40 13.57 -10.27
C SER A 79 1.11 13.68 -9.46
N THR A 80 0.54 14.89 -9.37
CA THR A 80 -0.76 15.14 -8.72
C THR A 80 -1.85 14.23 -9.27
N SER A 81 -1.94 14.12 -10.60
CA SER A 81 -2.89 13.24 -11.29
C SER A 81 -2.74 11.75 -10.91
N PHE A 82 -1.51 11.29 -10.64
CA PHE A 82 -1.30 9.92 -10.21
C PHE A 82 -1.69 9.72 -8.74
N LYS A 83 -1.44 10.71 -7.87
CA LYS A 83 -1.90 10.68 -6.47
C LYS A 83 -3.44 10.64 -6.40
N GLU A 84 -4.13 11.46 -7.19
CA GLU A 84 -5.58 11.43 -7.32
C GLU A 84 -6.09 10.08 -7.85
N HIS A 85 -5.43 9.51 -8.86
CA HIS A 85 -5.77 8.19 -9.36
C HIS A 85 -5.65 7.11 -8.27
N LEU A 86 -4.62 7.16 -7.41
CA LEU A 86 -4.49 6.24 -6.29
C LEU A 86 -5.65 6.40 -5.30
N ILE A 87 -6.09 7.63 -5.02
CA ILE A 87 -7.25 7.87 -4.12
C ILE A 87 -8.55 7.39 -4.77
N ASN A 88 -8.81 7.79 -6.01
CA ASN A 88 -10.08 7.58 -6.71
C ASN A 88 -10.24 6.16 -7.27
N GLY A 89 -9.16 5.54 -7.76
CA GLY A 89 -9.12 4.16 -8.23
C GLY A 89 -9.31 3.13 -7.11
N ASN A 90 -9.22 3.56 -5.85
CA ASN A 90 -9.61 2.76 -4.68
C ASN A 90 -11.10 2.88 -4.31
N VAL A 91 -11.85 3.77 -4.96
CA VAL A 91 -13.29 3.96 -4.73
C VAL A 91 -14.12 3.07 -5.66
N PHE A 92 -14.00 1.75 -5.53
CA PHE A 92 -14.99 0.76 -6.03
C PHE A 92 -14.83 -0.52 -5.17
N LYS A 93 -15.78 -1.04 -4.38
CA LYS A 93 -17.22 -0.78 -4.15
C LYS A 93 -17.45 -0.77 -2.63
N LYS A 94 -17.87 0.35 -2.02
CA LYS A 94 -18.90 0.18 -0.97
C LYS A 94 -20.10 -0.32 -1.75
N VAL A 95 -20.45 -1.59 -1.58
CA VAL A 95 -21.75 -2.09 -2.03
C VAL A 95 -22.76 -1.09 -1.49
N PHE A 96 -23.42 -0.37 -2.40
CA PHE A 96 -24.65 0.31 -2.04
C PHE A 96 -25.61 -0.81 -1.67
N ILE A 97 -25.69 -1.13 -0.39
CA ILE A 97 -26.84 -1.83 0.14
C ILE A 97 -27.95 -0.78 0.03
N PRO A 98 -28.97 -0.97 -0.82
CA PRO A 98 -30.13 -0.12 -0.74
C PRO A 98 -30.71 -0.39 0.65
N VAL A 99 -30.46 0.52 1.59
CA VAL A 99 -31.37 0.66 2.73
C VAL A 99 -32.69 1.01 2.08
N LYS A 100 -33.58 0.02 1.99
CA LYS A 100 -34.99 0.25 1.71
C LYS A 100 -35.40 1.45 2.54
N THR A 101 -35.87 2.49 1.85
CA THR A 101 -36.48 3.64 2.48
C THR A 101 -37.61 3.13 3.37
N MET A 102 -37.39 3.06 4.68
CA MET A 102 -38.48 2.98 5.64
C MET A 102 -38.98 4.41 5.79
N ARG A 103 -39.88 4.83 4.90
CA ARG A 103 -40.72 5.99 5.18
C ARG A 103 -41.63 5.54 6.32
N TYR A 104 -41.36 6.02 7.53
CA TYR A 104 -42.40 6.09 8.54
C TYR A 104 -43.38 7.15 8.03
N LEU A 105 -44.35 6.71 7.21
CA LEU A 105 -45.60 7.42 7.09
C LEU A 105 -46.32 7.15 8.40
N ASP A 106 -46.54 8.24 9.12
CA ASP A 106 -47.49 8.44 10.21
C ASP A 106 -48.43 7.25 10.39
N MET A 107 -48.08 6.36 11.32
CA MET A 107 -49.06 5.47 11.92
C MET A 107 -49.73 6.27 13.03
N ASP A 108 -50.90 6.82 12.70
CA ASP A 108 -51.86 7.31 13.66
C ASP A 108 -52.17 6.19 14.66
N PHE A 109 -51.68 6.35 15.89
CA PHE A 109 -52.18 5.57 17.02
C PHE A 109 -53.53 6.16 17.41
N GLU A 110 -54.59 5.67 16.78
CA GLU A 110 -55.94 5.78 17.30
C GLU A 110 -56.03 5.01 18.62
N GLU A 111 -56.58 5.70 19.63
CA GLU A 111 -56.84 5.22 20.99
C GLU A 111 -57.63 3.91 21.02
N PHE A 112 -57.19 2.94 21.83
CA PHE A 112 -58.04 2.03 22.62
C PHE A 112 -57.30 1.52 23.86
#